data_AF-X6IQZ9-F1
#
_entry.id   AF-X6IQZ9-F1
#
_cell.length_a   1.000
_cell.length_b   1.000
_cell.length_c   1.000
_cell.angle_alpha   90.00
_cell.angle_beta   90.00
_cell.angle_gamma   90.00
#
_symmetry.space_group_name_H-M   'P 1'
#
loop_
_entity.id
_entity.type
_entity.pdbx_description
1 polymer ?
#
loop_
_entity_poly.entity_id
_entity_poly.type
_entity_poly.pdbx_seq_one_letter_code
_entity_poly.pdbx_strand_id
1 'polypeptide(L)'
;MKAILGLVGGFVLTLAVFGSGLVFAAWLLAAKPVREARPTVSVAELWTRKARPVDKTAQDFERVPPEQSAPADIAAKEPAQDPARQQPDPTVTGAIARTELPPPHLAWCASRYRSYDPDDNSYMSYSGQQRTCVSPYLAADRAAPREASYVEGEGAYAAAGGDADHVASCFSRYRSYRPEDNSYQPYSGGPRRQCE
;
A
#
# COMPACT_ATOMS: atom_id res chain seq x y z
N MET A 1 4.08 30.06 80.48
CA MET A 1 4.94 30.58 79.39
C MET A 1 5.50 29.48 78.49
N LYS A 2 6.21 28.46 79.00
CA LYS A 2 6.80 27.38 78.17
C LYS A 2 5.80 26.56 77.34
N ALA A 3 4.65 26.20 77.92
CA ALA A 3 3.61 25.43 77.21
C ALA A 3 2.92 26.22 76.08
N ILE A 4 2.71 27.53 76.29
CA ILE A 4 2.15 28.43 75.27
C ILE A 4 3.15 28.60 74.12
N LEU A 5 4.45 28.72 74.41
CA LEU A 5 5.50 28.75 73.40
C LEU A 5 5.52 27.48 72.55
N GLY A 6 5.33 26.30 73.16
CA GLY A 6 5.25 25.02 72.45
C GLY A 6 4.04 24.93 71.53
N LEU A 7 2.88 25.41 71.97
CA LEU A 7 1.65 25.40 71.18
C LEU A 7 1.71 26.37 69.99
N VAL A 8 2.22 27.58 70.22
CA VAL A 8 2.44 28.57 69.14
C VAL A 8 3.49 28.08 68.15
N GLY A 9 4.59 27.51 68.63
CA GLY A 9 5.63 26.94 67.77
C GLY A 9 5.12 25.80 66.90
N GLY A 10 4.32 24.89 67.49
CA GLY A 10 3.67 23.81 66.74
C GLY A 10 2.72 24.33 65.65
N PHE A 11 1.92 25.34 65.96
CA PHE A 11 0.99 25.94 65.00
C PHE A 11 1.70 26.67 63.85
N VAL A 12 2.80 27.37 64.14
CA VAL A 12 3.63 28.01 63.11
C VAL A 12 4.28 26.97 62.21
N LEU A 13 4.76 25.86 62.78
CA LEU A 13 5.40 24.79 62.02
C LEU A 13 4.40 24.08 61.10
N THR A 14 3.17 23.82 61.56
CA THR A 14 2.14 23.21 60.71
C THR A 14 1.71 24.16 59.59
N LEU A 15 1.56 25.46 59.86
CA LEU A 15 1.28 26.46 58.82
C LEU A 15 2.39 26.56 57.78
N ALA A 16 3.66 26.49 58.21
CA ALA A 16 4.80 26.52 57.29
C ALA A 16 4.81 25.30 56.37
N VAL A 17 4.58 24.09 56.91
CA VAL A 17 4.50 22.86 56.11
C VAL A 17 3.33 22.95 55.12
N PHE A 18 2.15 23.35 55.58
CA PHE A 18 0.96 23.46 54.73
C PHE A 18 1.10 24.52 53.64
N GLY A 19 1.65 25.69 53.98
CA GLY A 19 1.93 26.77 53.04
C GLY A 19 2.94 26.35 51.97
N SER A 20 4.01 25.65 52.37
CA SER A 20 5.02 25.15 51.42
C SER A 20 4.44 24.13 50.44
N GLY A 21 3.59 23.21 50.91
CA GLY A 21 2.89 22.25 50.05
C GLY A 21 1.95 22.93 49.05
N LEU A 22 1.22 23.96 49.48
CA LEU A 22 0.28 24.67 48.62
C LEU A 22 0.99 25.49 47.53
N VAL A 23 2.11 26.14 47.87
CA VAL A 23 2.97 26.83 46.89
C VAL A 23 3.59 25.83 45.92
N PHE A 24 4.05 24.67 46.39
CA PHE A 24 4.63 23.63 45.53
C PHE A 24 3.58 23.03 44.58
N ALA A 25 2.37 22.76 45.05
CA ALA A 25 1.28 22.29 44.21
C ALA A 25 0.88 23.33 43.15
N ALA A 26 0.79 24.61 43.52
CA ALA A 26 0.52 25.69 42.58
C ALA A 26 1.63 25.81 41.53
N TRP A 27 2.90 25.63 41.93
CA TRP A 27 4.03 25.63 41.00
C TRP A 27 3.98 24.46 40.03
N LEU A 28 3.66 23.25 40.49
CA LEU A 28 3.49 22.08 39.62
C LEU A 28 2.34 22.25 38.61
N LEU A 29 1.25 22.91 38.99
CA LEU A 29 0.12 23.19 38.11
C LEU A 29 0.39 24.34 37.13
N ALA A 30 1.18 25.33 37.52
CA ALA A 30 1.54 26.47 36.70
C ALA A 30 2.75 26.22 35.79
N ALA A 31 3.57 25.20 36.10
CA ALA A 31 4.65 24.77 35.24
C ALA A 31 4.07 24.30 33.90
N LYS A 32 4.54 24.92 32.81
CA LYS A 32 4.07 24.62 31.45
C LYS A 32 4.20 23.10 31.20
N PRO A 33 3.11 22.39 30.83
CA PRO A 33 3.19 20.97 30.56
C PRO A 33 4.14 20.74 29.37
N VAL A 34 5.20 19.96 29.59
CA VAL A 34 6.29 19.78 28.62
C VAL A 34 5.83 19.04 27.36
N ARG A 35 4.71 18.30 27.41
CA ARG A 35 3.93 17.79 26.26
C ARG A 35 2.70 17.06 26.81
N GLU A 36 1.51 17.59 26.58
CA GLU A 36 0.30 16.75 26.65
C GLU A 36 0.22 15.96 25.34
N ALA A 37 0.63 14.69 25.35
CA ALA A 37 0.11 13.72 24.40
C ALA A 37 -1.33 13.41 24.83
N ARG A 38 -2.28 14.25 24.40
CA ARG A 38 -3.70 14.07 24.72
C ARG A 38 -4.17 12.72 24.18
N PRO A 39 -4.74 11.83 25.00
CA PRO A 39 -5.26 10.55 24.55
C PRO A 39 -6.66 10.76 23.93
N THR A 40 -6.69 11.44 22.78
CA THR A 40 -7.72 11.44 21.72
C THR A 40 -7.31 12.44 20.63
N VAL A 41 -6.08 12.34 20.13
CA VAL A 41 -5.68 13.13 18.96
C VAL A 41 -6.45 12.56 17.77
N SER A 42 -7.54 13.24 17.40
CA SER A 42 -8.18 13.05 16.10
C SER A 42 -7.08 13.07 15.05
N VAL A 43 -7.06 12.12 14.11
CA VAL A 43 -6.03 12.04 13.06
C VAL A 43 -5.87 13.39 12.34
N ALA A 44 -6.94 14.19 12.25
CA ALA A 44 -6.93 15.53 11.69
C ALA A 44 -6.07 16.56 12.46
N GLU A 45 -5.84 16.37 13.77
CA GLU A 45 -4.94 17.22 14.56
C GLU A 45 -3.46 16.85 14.41
N LEU A 46 -3.15 15.64 13.90
CA LEU A 46 -1.78 15.25 13.55
C LEU A 46 -1.28 15.96 12.28
N TRP A 47 -2.19 16.50 11.47
CA TRP A 47 -1.85 17.24 10.27
C TRP A 47 -1.88 18.75 10.54
N THR A 48 -0.86 19.46 10.05
CA THR A 48 -0.79 20.92 10.17
C THR A 48 -1.99 21.55 9.45
N ARG A 49 -2.88 22.26 10.17
CA ARG A 49 -4.03 22.97 9.57
C ARG A 49 -3.67 23.94 8.44
N LYS A 50 -2.42 24.41 8.40
CA LYS A 50 -1.88 25.26 7.34
C LYS A 50 -0.72 24.53 6.67
N ALA A 51 -0.89 24.16 5.40
CA ALA A 51 0.20 23.65 4.60
C ALA A 51 1.28 24.74 4.45
N ARG A 52 2.51 24.45 4.87
CA ARG A 52 3.67 25.28 4.55
C ARG A 52 4.47 24.59 3.44
N PRO A 53 4.79 25.28 2.34
CA PRO A 53 5.64 24.70 1.31
C PRO A 53 7.03 24.43 1.91
N VAL A 54 7.57 23.25 1.64
CA VAL A 54 8.93 22.88 2.03
C VAL A 54 9.89 23.51 1.03
N ASP A 55 10.72 24.43 1.50
CA ASP A 55 11.81 24.98 0.69
C ASP A 55 12.92 23.94 0.60
N LYS A 56 13.06 23.33 -0.58
CA LYS A 56 14.05 22.30 -0.86
C LYS A 56 15.47 22.85 -0.92
N THR A 57 15.63 24.15 -1.17
CA THR A 57 16.95 24.78 -1.35
C THR A 57 17.59 25.16 -0.02
N ALA A 58 16.79 25.32 1.03
CA ALA A 58 17.25 25.50 2.40
C ALA A 58 17.48 24.19 3.17
N GLN A 59 17.36 23.03 2.51
CA GLN A 59 17.58 21.73 3.15
C GLN A 59 19.06 21.34 3.06
N ASP A 60 19.83 21.79 4.06
CA ASP A 60 21.21 21.34 4.28
C ASP A 60 21.19 19.92 4.89
N PHE A 61 20.94 18.93 4.04
CA PHE A 61 20.97 17.53 4.44
C PHE A 61 22.43 17.08 4.62
N GLU A 62 22.91 17.10 5.86
CA GLU A 62 24.14 16.41 6.23
C GLU A 62 23.85 14.95 6.55
N ARG A 63 24.60 14.02 5.94
CA ARG A 63 24.56 12.61 6.35
C ARG A 63 25.26 12.47 7.69
N VAL A 64 24.48 12.57 8.76
CA VAL A 64 24.95 12.19 10.09
C VAL A 64 25.29 10.70 10.10
N PRO A 65 26.45 10.30 10.64
CA PRO A 65 26.75 8.91 10.94
C PRO A 65 25.64 8.31 11.82
N PRO A 66 25.29 7.03 11.64
CA PRO A 66 24.30 6.41 12.50
C PRO A 66 24.79 6.45 13.96
N GLU A 67 23.96 6.94 14.89
CA GLU A 67 24.32 7.01 16.31
C GLU A 67 24.63 5.64 16.91
N GLN A 68 24.08 4.58 16.31
CA GLN A 68 24.48 3.20 16.57
C GLN A 68 25.14 2.64 15.31
N SER A 69 26.43 2.30 15.44
CA SER A 69 27.06 1.39 14.49
C SER A 69 26.26 0.09 14.47
N ALA A 70 25.99 -0.44 13.28
CA ALA A 70 25.37 -1.76 13.15
C ALA A 70 26.17 -2.78 13.99
N PRO A 71 25.52 -3.68 14.74
CA PRO A 71 26.24 -4.72 15.47
C PRO A 71 27.16 -5.48 14.51
N ALA A 72 28.44 -5.63 14.85
CA ALA A 72 29.42 -6.35 14.04
C ALA A 72 29.03 -7.83 13.80
N ASP A 73 28.12 -8.34 14.63
CA ASP A 73 27.61 -9.72 14.56
C ASP A 73 26.37 -9.88 13.67
N ILE A 74 25.85 -8.79 13.07
CA ILE A 74 25.03 -8.96 11.88
C ILE A 74 26.04 -9.29 10.78
N ALA A 75 26.25 -10.59 10.54
CA ALA A 75 26.95 -11.06 9.37
C ALA A 75 26.45 -10.24 8.19
N ALA A 76 27.36 -9.46 7.57
CA ALA A 76 27.07 -8.83 6.30
C ALA A 76 26.49 -9.96 5.45
N LYS A 77 25.20 -9.87 5.11
CA LYS A 77 24.66 -10.80 4.13
C LYS A 77 25.58 -10.61 2.94
N GLU A 78 26.38 -11.63 2.69
CA GLU A 78 27.33 -11.69 1.58
C GLU A 78 26.60 -11.04 0.41
N PRO A 79 27.18 -10.01 -0.23
CA PRO A 79 26.49 -9.29 -1.30
C PRO A 79 25.95 -10.38 -2.20
N ALA A 80 24.61 -10.51 -2.20
CA ALA A 80 23.96 -11.63 -2.84
C ALA A 80 24.51 -11.58 -4.26
N GLN A 81 25.24 -12.64 -4.63
CA GLN A 81 25.84 -12.74 -5.94
C GLN A 81 24.76 -12.34 -6.91
N ASP A 82 25.08 -11.31 -7.68
CA ASP A 82 24.20 -10.70 -8.67
C ASP A 82 23.47 -11.83 -9.41
N PRO A 83 22.17 -12.07 -9.18
CA PRO A 83 21.47 -13.21 -9.80
C PRO A 83 21.42 -13.06 -11.33
N ALA A 84 21.87 -11.93 -11.85
CA ALA A 84 22.10 -11.66 -13.26
C ALA A 84 23.27 -12.46 -13.90
N ARG A 85 24.08 -13.22 -13.15
CA ARG A 85 25.15 -14.06 -13.72
C ARG A 85 25.05 -15.56 -13.47
N GLN A 86 24.11 -16.04 -12.66
CA GLN A 86 23.78 -17.46 -12.69
C GLN A 86 22.91 -17.75 -13.91
N GLN A 87 23.53 -18.33 -14.93
CA GLN A 87 22.80 -19.03 -15.99
C GLN A 87 21.91 -20.08 -15.30
N PRO A 88 20.57 -20.02 -15.45
CA PRO A 88 19.69 -20.89 -14.70
C PRO A 88 19.95 -22.35 -15.10
N ASP A 89 20.26 -23.17 -14.10
CA ASP A 89 20.37 -24.61 -14.24
C ASP A 89 19.01 -25.16 -14.71
N PRO A 90 18.88 -25.68 -15.95
CA PRO A 90 17.58 -26.03 -16.54
C PRO A 90 16.96 -27.29 -15.94
N THR A 91 17.52 -27.84 -14.86
CA THR A 91 17.15 -29.16 -14.31
C THR A 91 16.45 -29.07 -12.94
N VAL A 92 16.42 -27.92 -12.26
CA VAL A 92 15.83 -27.80 -10.90
C VAL A 92 14.58 -26.90 -10.84
N THR A 93 14.39 -25.99 -11.79
CA THR A 93 13.12 -25.24 -11.87
C THR A 93 12.19 -25.97 -12.81
N GLY A 94 11.20 -26.67 -12.24
CA GLY A 94 10.11 -27.27 -13.02
C GLY A 94 9.63 -26.28 -14.05
N ALA A 95 9.67 -26.70 -15.32
CA ALA A 95 9.44 -25.89 -16.49
C ALA A 95 8.38 -24.80 -16.25
N ILE A 96 8.83 -23.56 -16.00
CA ILE A 96 8.04 -22.40 -16.41
C ILE A 96 8.18 -22.44 -17.93
N ALA A 97 7.31 -23.21 -18.57
CA ALA A 97 7.01 -22.97 -19.96
C ALA A 97 6.85 -21.45 -20.05
N ARG A 98 7.67 -20.80 -20.89
CA ARG A 98 7.37 -19.44 -21.35
C ARG A 98 5.94 -19.53 -21.84
N THR A 99 5.01 -19.18 -20.97
CA THR A 99 3.62 -19.18 -21.33
C THR A 99 3.61 -17.96 -22.22
N GLU A 100 3.52 -18.16 -23.53
CA GLU A 100 3.35 -17.06 -24.47
C GLU A 100 2.06 -16.36 -24.04
N LEU A 101 2.22 -15.36 -23.18
CA LEU A 101 1.12 -14.56 -22.68
C LEU A 101 0.73 -13.62 -23.83
N PRO A 102 -0.58 -13.39 -24.03
CA PRO A 102 -1.08 -12.49 -25.05
C PRO A 102 -0.34 -11.15 -25.03
N PRO A 103 0.18 -10.65 -26.16
CA PRO A 103 0.70 -9.29 -26.26
C PRO A 103 -0.22 -8.21 -25.63
N PRO A 104 -1.56 -8.24 -25.81
CA PRO A 104 -2.44 -7.28 -25.14
C PRO A 104 -2.47 -7.43 -23.62
N HIS A 105 -2.28 -8.63 -23.08
CA HIS A 105 -2.16 -8.83 -21.64
C HIS A 105 -0.91 -8.16 -21.08
N LEU A 106 0.24 -8.39 -21.72
CA LEU A 106 1.53 -7.85 -21.30
C LEU A 106 1.52 -6.31 -21.33
N ALA A 107 1.00 -5.71 -22.40
CA ALA A 107 0.89 -4.25 -22.53
C ALA A 107 -0.02 -3.63 -21.46
N TRP A 108 -1.14 -4.30 -21.13
CA TRP A 108 -2.04 -3.85 -20.08
C TRP A 108 -1.38 -3.92 -18.70
N CYS A 109 -0.69 -5.02 -18.39
CA CYS A 109 -0.03 -5.18 -17.09
C CYS A 109 1.14 -4.19 -16.91
N ALA A 110 1.95 -3.98 -17.96
CA ALA A 110 3.07 -3.04 -17.94
C ALA A 110 2.63 -1.58 -17.78
N SER A 111 1.50 -1.19 -18.36
CA SER A 111 0.95 0.17 -18.17
C SER A 111 0.28 0.36 -16.80
N ARG A 112 -0.32 -0.71 -16.25
CA ARG A 112 -1.04 -0.69 -14.97
C ARG A 112 -0.11 -0.70 -13.76
N TYR A 113 0.99 -1.45 -13.82
CA TYR A 113 1.89 -1.69 -12.70
C TYR A 113 3.33 -1.33 -13.08
N ARG A 114 3.91 -0.35 -12.38
CA ARG A 114 5.26 0.15 -12.66
C ARG A 114 6.38 -0.87 -12.37
N SER A 115 6.11 -1.85 -11.51
CA SER A 115 7.01 -2.93 -11.10
C SER A 115 6.67 -4.26 -11.76
N TYR A 116 6.01 -4.23 -12.92
CA TYR A 116 5.63 -5.42 -13.66
C TYR A 116 6.85 -6.04 -14.35
N ASP A 117 7.00 -7.34 -14.19
CA ASP A 117 7.96 -8.19 -14.89
C ASP A 117 7.22 -9.08 -15.90
N PRO A 118 7.51 -8.96 -17.21
CA PRO A 118 6.84 -9.72 -18.26
C PRO A 118 7.27 -11.20 -18.32
N ASP A 119 8.45 -11.56 -17.79
CA ASP A 119 8.97 -12.93 -17.88
C ASP A 119 8.19 -13.89 -16.97
N ASP A 120 7.86 -13.43 -15.76
CA ASP A 120 7.17 -14.20 -14.73
C ASP A 120 5.70 -13.78 -14.50
N ASN A 121 5.20 -12.83 -15.29
CA ASN A 121 3.88 -12.23 -15.13
C ASN A 121 3.61 -11.73 -13.70
N SER A 122 4.58 -11.06 -13.09
CA SER A 122 4.54 -10.69 -11.67
C SER A 122 4.68 -9.18 -11.46
N TYR A 123 4.12 -8.65 -10.37
CA TYR A 123 4.28 -7.24 -9.97
C TYR A 123 4.34 -7.09 -8.45
N MET A 124 4.99 -6.02 -7.97
CA MET A 124 5.02 -5.69 -6.54
C MET A 124 3.79 -4.88 -6.13
N SER A 125 3.03 -5.38 -5.15
CA SER A 125 1.93 -4.64 -4.53
C SER A 125 2.45 -3.51 -3.63
N TYR A 126 1.55 -2.59 -3.25
CA TYR A 126 1.87 -1.53 -2.28
C TYR A 126 2.26 -2.06 -0.90
N SER A 127 1.87 -3.29 -0.56
CA SER A 127 2.27 -3.95 0.68
C SER A 127 3.65 -4.64 0.58
N GLY A 128 4.36 -4.51 -0.54
CA GLY A 128 5.65 -5.14 -0.78
C GLY A 128 5.59 -6.62 -1.14
N GLN A 129 4.39 -7.16 -1.44
CA GLN A 129 4.22 -8.56 -1.82
C GLN A 129 4.21 -8.71 -3.34
N GLN A 130 4.94 -9.69 -3.87
CA GLN A 130 4.89 -10.05 -5.28
C GLN A 130 3.56 -10.76 -5.60
N ARG A 131 2.87 -10.33 -6.66
CA ARG A 131 1.58 -10.87 -7.10
C ARG A 131 1.58 -11.10 -8.61
N THR A 132 0.87 -12.13 -9.06
CA THR A 132 0.67 -12.38 -10.49
C THR A 132 -0.32 -11.38 -11.08
N CYS A 133 -0.03 -10.84 -12.27
CA CYS A 133 -0.97 -9.95 -12.96
C CYS A 133 -2.11 -10.77 -13.59
N VAL A 134 -3.33 -10.31 -13.37
CA VAL A 134 -4.54 -10.85 -14.01
C VAL A 134 -5.15 -9.73 -14.83
N SER A 135 -5.05 -9.83 -16.16
CA SER A 135 -5.72 -8.92 -17.07
C SER A 135 -6.93 -9.60 -17.73
N PRO A 136 -7.95 -8.82 -18.14
CA PRO A 136 -9.08 -9.33 -18.91
C PRO A 136 -8.68 -10.01 -20.22
N TYR A 137 -7.52 -9.66 -20.78
CA TYR A 137 -7.02 -10.18 -22.06
C TYR A 137 -6.34 -11.55 -21.93
N LEU A 138 -6.26 -12.15 -20.73
CA LEU A 138 -5.72 -13.50 -20.55
C LEU A 138 -6.58 -14.61 -21.19
N ALA A 139 -7.89 -14.36 -21.38
CA ALA A 139 -8.83 -15.34 -21.90
C ALA A 139 -9.11 -15.19 -23.41
N ALA A 140 -8.84 -14.01 -23.97
CA ALA A 140 -9.16 -13.70 -25.37
C ALA A 140 -8.43 -14.62 -26.36
N ASP A 141 -7.20 -15.05 -26.05
CA ASP A 141 -6.41 -15.89 -26.97
C ASP A 141 -6.58 -17.40 -26.75
N ARG A 142 -7.26 -17.83 -25.67
CA ARG A 142 -7.62 -19.26 -25.48
C ARG A 142 -8.78 -19.70 -26.36
N ALA A 143 -9.38 -18.77 -27.12
CA ALA A 143 -10.46 -19.02 -28.07
C ALA A 143 -9.97 -19.28 -29.51
N ALA A 144 -8.67 -19.47 -29.75
CA ALA A 144 -8.17 -20.05 -31.01
C ALA A 144 -8.25 -21.60 -30.96
N PRO A 145 -8.68 -22.27 -32.03
CA PRO A 145 -9.41 -23.53 -31.93
C PRO A 145 -8.47 -24.69 -31.63
N ARG A 146 -8.64 -25.30 -30.45
CA ARG A 146 -8.39 -26.73 -30.34
C ARG A 146 -9.67 -27.42 -30.80
N GLU A 147 -9.56 -28.16 -31.91
CA GLU A 147 -10.58 -29.10 -32.37
C GLU A 147 -10.95 -30.03 -31.19
N ALA A 148 -12.02 -29.68 -30.50
CA ALA A 148 -12.67 -30.52 -29.52
C ALA A 148 -14.07 -30.78 -30.08
N SER A 149 -14.23 -32.00 -30.58
CA SER A 149 -15.46 -32.60 -31.07
C SER A 149 -16.69 -32.17 -30.27
N TYR A 150 -17.64 -31.56 -30.98
CA TYR A 150 -18.96 -31.18 -30.50
C TYR A 150 -19.73 -32.41 -29.98
N VAL A 151 -20.26 -32.31 -28.76
CA VAL A 151 -21.53 -32.95 -28.40
C VAL A 151 -22.53 -31.83 -28.23
N GLU A 152 -23.59 -31.92 -29.03
CA GLU A 152 -24.68 -30.97 -29.18
C GLU A 152 -25.40 -30.75 -27.84
N GLY A 153 -25.46 -29.49 -27.43
CA GLY A 153 -26.14 -29.01 -26.23
C GLY A 153 -26.61 -27.60 -26.50
N GLU A 154 -27.89 -27.48 -26.82
CA GLU A 154 -28.55 -26.34 -27.44
C GLU A 154 -28.39 -25.04 -26.64
N GLY A 155 -27.90 -24.00 -27.32
CA GLY A 155 -27.66 -22.68 -26.75
C GLY A 155 -26.70 -21.88 -27.63
N ALA A 156 -27.18 -21.44 -28.79
CA ALA A 156 -26.41 -20.61 -29.70
C ALA A 156 -26.04 -19.27 -29.05
N TYR A 157 -24.86 -19.20 -28.45
CA TYR A 157 -24.10 -17.96 -28.36
C TYR A 157 -23.02 -18.05 -29.43
N ALA A 158 -23.30 -17.43 -30.58
CA ALA A 158 -22.24 -17.16 -31.53
C ALA A 158 -21.14 -16.43 -30.76
N ALA A 159 -19.93 -16.97 -30.79
CA ALA A 159 -18.75 -16.21 -30.44
C ALA A 159 -18.70 -15.02 -31.40
N ALA A 160 -19.28 -13.90 -30.95
CA ALA A 160 -19.10 -12.60 -31.55
C ALA A 160 -17.66 -12.19 -31.23
N GLY A 161 -16.72 -12.86 -31.89
CA GLY A 161 -15.35 -12.41 -32.03
C GLY A 161 -15.40 -11.12 -32.83
N GLY A 162 -15.71 -10.02 -32.15
CA GLY A 162 -15.38 -8.71 -32.66
C GLY A 162 -13.88 -8.67 -32.90
N ASP A 163 -13.49 -7.96 -33.95
CA ASP A 163 -12.09 -7.67 -34.22
C ASP A 163 -11.41 -7.12 -32.94
N ALA A 164 -10.10 -7.38 -32.76
CA ALA A 164 -9.39 -6.97 -31.55
C ALA A 164 -9.54 -5.46 -31.28
N ASP A 165 -9.67 -4.64 -32.34
CA ASP A 165 -9.90 -3.21 -32.25
C ASP A 165 -11.32 -2.88 -31.76
N HIS A 166 -12.33 -3.67 -32.16
CA HIS A 166 -13.72 -3.54 -31.68
C HIS A 166 -13.80 -3.79 -30.18
N VAL A 167 -13.24 -4.92 -29.74
CA VAL A 167 -13.18 -5.31 -28.33
C VAL A 167 -12.47 -4.24 -27.50
N ALA A 168 -11.33 -3.71 -27.98
CA ALA A 168 -10.62 -2.63 -27.33
C ALA A 168 -11.45 -1.34 -27.22
N SER A 169 -12.18 -0.98 -28.29
CA SER A 169 -13.04 0.20 -28.31
C SER A 169 -14.18 0.09 -27.29
N CYS A 170 -14.88 -1.06 -27.25
CA CYS A 170 -15.95 -1.35 -26.31
C CYS A 170 -15.47 -1.36 -24.87
N PHE A 171 -14.30 -1.95 -24.62
CA PHE A 171 -13.69 -2.01 -23.30
C PHE A 171 -13.29 -0.63 -22.78
N SER A 172 -12.82 0.26 -23.66
CA SER A 172 -12.49 1.65 -23.31
C SER A 172 -13.74 2.50 -23.03
N ARG A 173 -14.82 2.26 -23.78
CA ARG A 173 -16.06 3.04 -23.68
C ARG A 173 -16.96 2.59 -22.53
N TYR A 174 -17.04 1.30 -22.27
CA TYR A 174 -17.94 0.72 -21.27
C TYR A 174 -17.17 -0.09 -20.23
N ARG A 175 -17.15 0.41 -18.99
CA ARG A 175 -16.42 -0.22 -17.88
C ARG A 175 -16.94 -1.61 -17.47
N SER A 176 -18.16 -1.93 -17.84
CA SER A 176 -18.87 -3.18 -17.53
C SER A 176 -18.92 -4.16 -18.71
N TYR A 177 -18.17 -3.87 -19.78
CA TYR A 177 -18.13 -4.69 -20.99
C TYR A 177 -17.54 -6.09 -20.70
N ARG A 178 -18.15 -7.09 -21.31
CA ARG A 178 -17.76 -8.50 -21.26
C ARG A 178 -17.40 -8.98 -22.66
N PRO A 179 -16.14 -9.41 -22.88
CA PRO A 179 -15.72 -9.95 -24.17
C PRO A 179 -16.41 -11.26 -24.54
N GLU A 180 -16.86 -12.05 -23.55
CA GLU A 180 -17.39 -13.40 -23.77
C GLU A 180 -18.75 -13.40 -24.49
N ASP A 181 -19.54 -12.35 -24.28
CA ASP A 181 -20.92 -12.21 -24.77
C ASP A 181 -21.18 -10.88 -25.53
N ASN A 182 -20.10 -10.15 -25.85
CA ASN A 182 -20.09 -8.80 -26.45
C ASN A 182 -21.07 -7.81 -25.78
N SER A 183 -21.33 -7.95 -24.48
CA SER A 183 -22.35 -7.16 -23.79
C SER A 183 -21.79 -6.19 -22.74
N TYR A 184 -22.47 -5.08 -22.50
CA TYR A 184 -22.17 -4.11 -21.45
C TYR A 184 -23.41 -3.74 -20.62
N GLN A 185 -23.20 -3.27 -19.39
CA GLN A 185 -24.25 -2.77 -18.51
C GLN A 185 -24.43 -1.25 -18.69
N PRO A 186 -25.60 -0.75 -19.13
CA PRO A 186 -25.86 0.69 -19.24
C PRO A 186 -25.92 1.37 -17.86
N TYR A 187 -25.52 2.64 -17.81
CA TYR A 187 -25.55 3.44 -16.58
C TYR A 187 -26.97 3.67 -16.02
N SER A 188 -28.00 3.56 -16.86
CA SER A 188 -29.40 3.65 -16.46
C SER A 188 -29.92 2.42 -15.70
N GLY A 189 -29.09 1.39 -15.47
CA GLY A 189 -29.43 0.24 -14.63
C GLY A 189 -30.34 -0.81 -15.28
N GLY A 190 -30.50 -0.79 -16.61
CA GLY A 190 -31.33 -1.74 -17.36
C GLY A 190 -30.63 -3.07 -17.70
N PRO A 191 -31.25 -3.95 -18.53
CA PRO A 191 -30.60 -5.17 -18.99
C PRO A 191 -29.32 -4.86 -19.80
N ARG A 192 -28.40 -5.83 -19.85
CA ARG A 192 -27.15 -5.72 -20.63
C ARG A 192 -27.46 -5.52 -22.11
N ARG A 193 -26.66 -4.70 -22.78
CA ARG A 193 -26.79 -4.39 -24.22
C ARG A 193 -25.56 -4.82 -24.99
N GLN A 194 -25.77 -5.20 -26.25
CA GLN A 194 -24.69 -5.55 -27.17
C GLN A 194 -23.87 -4.30 -27.50
N CYS A 195 -22.55 -4.45 -27.60
CA CYS A 195 -21.67 -3.39 -28.09
C CYS A 195 -21.62 -3.45 -29.62
N GLU A 196 -22.13 -2.40 -30.25
CA GLU A 196 -22.12 -2.15 -31.70
C GLU A 196 -20.98 -1.22 -32.10
#